data_AF-A0A2G9XZT9-F1
#
_entry.id   AF-A0A2G9XZT9-F1
#
_cell.length_a   1.000
_cell.length_b   1.000
_cell.length_c   1.000
_cell.angle_alpha   90.00
_cell.angle_beta   90.00
_cell.angle_gamma   90.00
#
_symmetry.space_group_name_H-M   'P 1'
#
loop_
_entity.id
_entity.type
_entity.pdbx_description
1 polymer ?
#
loop_
_entity_poly.entity_id
_entity_poly.type
_entity_poly.pdbx_seq_one_letter_code
_entity_poly.pdbx_strand_id
1 'polypeptide(L)'
;MEQETINILISVIGTVLVGGFVTWYLNERSKRIYEEYKRKEEKYSELIRSLRGFYVDSFSKELRTEFLNQLNLCWMHCPDEVIRKAYNFLSMVHTDQKRSDEEKEKAVGELILAIREDLIGRKPLKKTRLKPEDFKHLKAT
;
A
#
# COMPACT_ATOMS: atom_id res chain seq x y z
N MET A 1 -11.94 58.73 -4.96
CA MET A 1 -12.81 57.67 -4.45
C MET A 1 -13.14 56.62 -5.50
N GLU A 2 -13.70 56.96 -6.68
CA GLU A 2 -14.11 55.93 -7.67
C GLU A 2 -12.97 55.06 -8.24
N GLN A 3 -11.79 55.61 -8.54
CA GLN A 3 -10.67 54.80 -9.04
C GLN A 3 -10.11 53.84 -7.98
N GLU A 4 -10.16 54.26 -6.71
CA GLU A 4 -9.65 53.50 -5.57
C GLU A 4 -10.58 52.32 -5.26
N THR A 5 -11.90 52.53 -5.33
CA THR A 5 -12.89 51.45 -5.20
C THR A 5 -12.78 50.43 -6.34
N ILE A 6 -12.53 50.87 -7.57
CA ILE A 6 -12.29 49.96 -8.72
C ILE A 6 -11.05 49.09 -8.51
N ASN A 7 -9.93 49.67 -8.05
CA ASN A 7 -8.70 48.92 -7.79
C ASN A 7 -8.88 47.87 -6.67
N ILE A 8 -9.61 48.23 -5.61
CA ILE A 8 -9.96 47.29 -4.53
C ILE A 8 -10.81 46.14 -5.09
N LEU A 9 -11.81 46.44 -5.93
CA LEU A 9 -12.68 45.42 -6.53
C LEU A 9 -11.89 44.42 -7.38
N ILE A 10 -10.98 44.92 -8.23
CA ILE A 10 -10.10 44.09 -9.07
C ILE A 10 -9.19 43.21 -8.20
N SER A 11 -8.63 43.76 -7.13
CA SER A 11 -7.79 43.01 -6.19
C SER A 11 -8.57 41.89 -5.49
N VAL A 12 -9.80 42.16 -5.05
CA VAL A 12 -10.66 41.16 -4.39
C VAL A 12 -11.04 40.04 -5.36
N ILE A 13 -11.48 40.38 -6.57
CA ILE A 13 -11.85 39.40 -7.61
C ILE A 13 -10.62 38.55 -7.99
N GLY A 14 -9.46 39.18 -8.18
CA GLY A 14 -8.21 38.48 -8.46
C GLY A 14 -7.85 37.48 -7.37
N THR A 15 -7.99 37.87 -6.10
CA THR A 15 -7.70 36.99 -4.95
C THR A 15 -8.66 35.80 -4.89
N VAL A 16 -9.96 35.99 -5.16
CA VAL A 16 -10.96 34.91 -5.19
C VAL A 16 -10.68 33.92 -6.31
N LEU A 17 -10.38 34.40 -7.52
CA LEU A 17 -10.09 33.55 -8.67
C LEU A 17 -8.83 32.71 -8.45
N VAL A 18 -7.75 33.34 -7.96
CA VAL A 18 -6.50 32.63 -7.65
C VAL A 18 -6.72 31.62 -6.53
N GLY A 19 -7.42 31.99 -5.46
CA GLY A 19 -7.75 31.09 -4.35
C GLY A 19 -8.58 29.88 -4.78
N GLY A 20 -9.58 30.11 -5.66
CA GLY A 20 -10.41 29.05 -6.24
C GLY A 20 -9.58 28.10 -7.09
N PHE A 21 -8.70 28.63 -7.95
CA PHE A 21 -7.81 27.82 -8.80
C PHE A 21 -6.84 26.96 -7.97
N VAL A 22 -6.20 27.55 -6.95
CA VAL A 22 -5.30 26.83 -6.04
C VAL A 22 -6.04 25.73 -5.29
N THR A 23 -7.24 26.02 -4.77
CA THR A 23 -8.07 25.05 -4.05
C THR A 23 -8.46 23.88 -4.95
N TRP A 24 -8.91 24.17 -6.17
CA TRP A 24 -9.24 23.15 -7.17
C TRP A 24 -8.03 22.28 -7.50
N TYR A 25 -6.87 22.89 -7.76
CA TYR A 25 -5.63 22.16 -8.07
C TYR A 25 -5.20 21.22 -6.94
N LEU A 26 -5.25 21.70 -5.69
CA LEU A 26 -4.93 20.89 -4.52
C LEU A 26 -5.93 19.74 -4.33
N ASN A 27 -7.22 19.99 -4.55
CA ASN A 27 -8.27 18.97 -4.45
C ASN A 27 -8.09 17.88 -5.52
N GLU A 28 -7.85 18.28 -6.77
CA GLU A 28 -7.65 17.35 -7.88
C GLU A 28 -6.38 16.49 -7.68
N ARG A 29 -5.30 17.11 -7.20
CA ARG A 29 -4.08 16.37 -6.81
C ARG A 29 -4.37 15.37 -5.68
N SER A 30 -5.16 15.76 -4.68
CA SER A 30 -5.52 14.89 -3.57
C SER A 30 -6.36 13.68 -4.04
N LYS A 31 -7.31 13.89 -4.95
CA LYS A 31 -8.12 12.82 -5.54
C LYS A 31 -7.27 11.78 -6.26
N ARG A 32 -6.35 12.23 -7.13
CA ARG A 32 -5.45 11.32 -7.86
C ARG A 32 -4.59 10.46 -6.93
N ILE A 33 -4.02 11.07 -5.89
CA ILE A 33 -3.21 10.35 -4.89
C ILE A 33 -4.06 9.29 -4.17
N TYR A 34 -5.30 9.64 -3.81
CA TYR A 34 -6.23 8.74 -3.14
C TYR A 34 -6.68 7.58 -4.04
N GLU A 35 -6.99 7.85 -5.31
CA GLU A 35 -7.36 6.81 -6.28
C GLU A 35 -6.22 5.82 -6.53
N GLU A 36 -4.99 6.32 -6.64
CA GLU A 36 -3.81 5.46 -6.74
C GLU A 36 -3.59 4.62 -5.47
N TYR A 37 -3.76 5.22 -4.28
CA TYR A 37 -3.69 4.50 -3.00
C TYR A 37 -4.72 3.37 -2.96
N LYS A 38 -5.98 3.67 -3.27
CA LYS A 38 -7.08 2.70 -3.25
C LYS A 38 -6.82 1.55 -4.22
N ARG A 39 -6.37 1.84 -5.44
CA ARG A 39 -6.03 0.81 -6.45
C ARG A 39 -4.92 -0.12 -5.96
N LYS A 40 -3.89 0.42 -5.32
CA LYS A 40 -2.81 -0.38 -4.74
C LYS A 40 -3.30 -1.23 -3.56
N GLU A 41 -4.08 -0.65 -2.66
CA GLU A 41 -4.67 -1.34 -1.52
C GLU A 41 -5.53 -2.54 -1.97
N GLU A 42 -6.36 -2.37 -3.01
CA GLU A 42 -7.14 -3.45 -3.61
C GLU A 42 -6.25 -4.59 -4.10
N LYS A 43 -5.17 -4.29 -4.84
CA LYS A 43 -4.21 -5.31 -5.33
C LYS A 43 -3.47 -6.02 -4.20
N TYR A 44 -3.01 -5.29 -3.19
CA TYR A 44 -2.36 -5.91 -2.04
C TYR A 44 -3.34 -6.71 -1.19
N SER A 45 -4.60 -6.30 -1.08
CA SER A 45 -5.62 -7.05 -0.35
C SER A 45 -5.83 -8.44 -0.93
N GLU A 46 -5.87 -8.58 -2.25
CA GLU A 46 -5.97 -9.88 -2.94
C GLU A 46 -4.74 -10.77 -2.69
N LEU A 47 -3.54 -10.19 -2.77
CA LEU A 47 -2.28 -10.89 -2.44
C LEU A 47 -2.25 -11.34 -0.97
N ILE A 48 -2.63 -10.47 -0.04
CA ILE A 48 -2.64 -10.77 1.40
C ILE A 48 -3.71 -11.81 1.72
N ARG A 49 -4.88 -11.76 1.07
CA ARG A 49 -5.94 -12.77 1.26
C ARG A 49 -5.48 -14.16 0.87
N SER A 50 -4.71 -14.26 -0.21
CA SER A 50 -4.19 -15.54 -0.73
C SER A 50 -3.01 -16.11 0.08
N LEU A 51 -2.34 -15.31 0.94
CA LEU A 51 -1.31 -15.79 1.88
C LEU A 51 -1.80 -16.93 2.79
N ARG A 52 -3.11 -16.98 3.09
CA ARG A 52 -3.70 -18.06 3.89
C ARG A 52 -3.44 -19.45 3.32
N GLY A 53 -3.23 -19.57 2.00
CA GLY A 53 -2.87 -20.82 1.33
C GLY A 53 -1.56 -21.45 1.81
N PHE A 54 -0.71 -20.69 2.49
CA PHE A 54 0.57 -21.14 3.03
C PHE A 54 0.52 -21.44 4.54
N TYR A 55 -0.62 -21.23 5.20
CA TYR A 55 -0.74 -21.52 6.63
C TYR A 55 -0.96 -23.02 6.83
N VAL A 56 -0.40 -23.57 7.92
CA VAL A 56 -0.44 -25.01 8.26
C VAL A 56 -1.87 -25.57 8.22
N ASP A 57 -2.84 -24.77 8.64
CA ASP A 57 -4.24 -25.18 8.76
C ASP A 57 -5.02 -25.07 7.43
N SER A 58 -4.41 -24.54 6.37
CA SER A 58 -5.08 -24.06 5.15
C SER A 58 -4.23 -24.31 3.89
N PHE A 59 -3.62 -25.50 3.76
CA PHE A 59 -2.77 -25.93 2.62
C PHE A 59 -3.51 -26.03 1.25
N SER A 60 -4.44 -25.12 0.97
CA SER A 60 -5.16 -24.99 -0.30
C SER A 60 -4.18 -24.71 -1.44
N LYS A 61 -4.27 -25.55 -2.48
CA LYS A 61 -3.52 -25.37 -3.72
C LYS A 61 -4.04 -24.16 -4.49
N GLU A 62 -5.35 -23.91 -4.41
CA GLU A 62 -6.07 -22.83 -5.08
C GLU A 62 -5.56 -21.47 -4.58
N LEU A 63 -5.49 -21.27 -3.26
CA LEU A 63 -4.99 -20.03 -2.67
C LEU A 63 -3.51 -19.79 -2.98
N ARG A 64 -2.67 -20.83 -3.02
CA ARG A 64 -1.26 -20.69 -3.40
C ARG A 64 -1.09 -20.32 -4.87
N THR A 65 -1.89 -20.92 -5.75
CA THR A 65 -1.93 -20.55 -7.17
C THR A 65 -2.37 -19.09 -7.31
N GLU A 66 -3.41 -18.69 -6.58
CA GLU A 66 -3.88 -17.31 -6.57
C GLU A 66 -2.82 -16.33 -6.08
N PHE A 67 -2.07 -16.68 -5.02
CA PHE A 67 -0.96 -15.86 -4.55
C PHE A 67 0.11 -15.66 -5.63
N LEU A 68 0.49 -16.71 -6.36
CA LEU A 68 1.46 -16.61 -7.45
C LEU A 68 0.92 -15.75 -8.61
N ASN A 69 -0.36 -15.88 -8.95
CA ASN A 69 -1.01 -15.05 -9.96
C ASN A 69 -0.98 -13.56 -9.56
N GLN A 70 -1.34 -13.27 -8.32
CA GLN A 70 -1.32 -11.91 -7.78
C GLN A 70 0.10 -11.35 -7.68
N LEU A 71 1.09 -12.18 -7.32
CA LEU A 71 2.49 -11.79 -7.33
C LEU A 71 2.98 -11.45 -8.75
N ASN A 72 2.56 -12.20 -9.77
CA ASN A 72 2.88 -11.87 -11.17
C ASN A 72 2.29 -10.51 -11.58
N LEU A 73 1.08 -10.18 -11.12
CA LEU A 73 0.50 -8.85 -11.35
C LEU A 73 1.25 -7.75 -10.57
N CYS A 74 1.78 -8.07 -9.40
CA CYS A 74 2.56 -7.12 -8.58
C CYS A 74 3.81 -6.62 -9.31
N TRP A 75 4.43 -7.41 -10.18
CA TRP A 75 5.59 -6.99 -10.97
C TRP A 75 5.36 -5.71 -11.80
N MET A 76 4.13 -5.43 -12.19
CA MET A 76 3.80 -4.25 -12.99
C MET A 76 3.57 -2.97 -12.14
N HIS A 77 3.27 -3.12 -10.84
CA HIS A 77 2.66 -2.03 -10.06
C HIS A 77 3.29 -1.83 -8.66
N CYS A 78 4.03 -2.80 -8.17
CA CYS A 78 4.60 -2.80 -6.82
C CYS A 78 6.08 -2.42 -6.86
N PRO A 79 6.62 -1.79 -5.81
CA PRO A 79 8.03 -1.47 -5.74
C PRO A 79 8.88 -2.75 -5.58
N ASP A 80 10.13 -2.68 -6.04
CA ASP A 80 11.08 -3.80 -6.00
C ASP A 80 11.17 -4.48 -4.63
N GLU A 81 11.11 -3.70 -3.55
CA GLU A 81 11.27 -4.23 -2.20
C GLU A 81 10.14 -5.21 -1.85
N VAL A 82 8.90 -4.91 -2.25
CA VAL A 82 7.78 -5.85 -2.07
C VAL A 82 8.01 -7.14 -2.84
N ILE A 83 8.51 -7.05 -4.08
CA ILE A 83 8.81 -8.21 -4.91
C ILE A 83 9.92 -9.07 -4.29
N ARG A 84 11.01 -8.44 -3.84
CA ARG A 84 12.13 -9.14 -3.17
C ARG A 84 11.66 -9.84 -1.89
N LYS A 85 10.86 -9.18 -1.06
CA LYS A 85 10.31 -9.77 0.17
C LYS A 85 9.32 -10.89 -0.12
N ALA A 86 8.52 -10.78 -1.18
CA ALA A 86 7.60 -11.85 -1.59
C ALA A 86 8.35 -13.11 -2.05
N TYR A 87 9.42 -12.96 -2.84
CA TYR A 87 10.25 -14.10 -3.22
C TYR A 87 11.03 -14.70 -2.05
N ASN A 88 11.51 -13.86 -1.12
CA ASN A 88 12.11 -14.36 0.12
C ASN A 88 11.11 -15.22 0.89
N PHE A 89 9.88 -14.75 1.09
CA PHE A 89 8.81 -15.55 1.69
C PHE A 89 8.57 -16.87 0.95
N LEU A 90 8.41 -16.83 -0.39
CA LEU A 90 8.22 -18.04 -1.20
C LEU A 90 9.38 -19.03 -1.03
N SER A 91 10.62 -18.55 -0.93
CA SER A 91 11.78 -19.39 -0.69
C SER A 91 11.73 -20.08 0.68
N MET A 92 11.08 -19.49 1.68
CA MET A 92 10.95 -20.12 3.01
C MET A 92 9.84 -21.18 3.07
N VAL A 93 8.82 -21.08 2.22
CA VAL A 93 7.63 -21.96 2.25
C VAL A 93 7.60 -23.01 1.15
N HIS A 94 8.35 -22.81 0.05
CA HIS A 94 8.33 -23.69 -1.12
C HIS A 94 9.55 -24.61 -1.24
N THR A 95 10.62 -24.36 -0.47
CA THR A 95 11.80 -25.23 -0.51
C THR A 95 11.58 -26.51 0.30
N ASP A 96 12.13 -27.63 -0.18
CA ASP A 96 12.18 -28.90 0.58
C ASP A 96 13.03 -28.82 1.85
N GLN A 97 13.74 -27.70 2.07
CA GLN A 97 14.44 -27.41 3.31
C GLN A 97 13.44 -27.15 4.44
N LYS A 98 13.57 -27.91 5.53
CA LYS A 98 12.82 -27.64 6.77
C LYS A 98 13.30 -26.33 7.39
N ARG A 99 12.57 -25.25 7.14
CA ARG A 99 12.67 -23.97 7.85
C ARG A 99 11.79 -23.98 9.09
N SER A 100 12.23 -23.27 10.14
CA SER A 100 11.43 -23.12 11.35
C SER A 100 10.19 -22.27 11.07
N ASP A 101 9.16 -22.42 11.89
CA ASP A 101 7.94 -21.63 11.70
C ASP A 101 8.20 -20.15 12.03
N GLU A 102 9.12 -19.85 12.96
CA GLU A 102 9.56 -18.47 13.22
C GLU A 102 10.23 -17.82 12.00
N GLU A 103 11.04 -18.56 11.25
CA GLU A 103 11.66 -18.04 10.01
C GLU A 103 10.61 -17.68 8.96
N LYS A 104 9.59 -18.53 8.81
CA LYS A 104 8.49 -18.32 7.85
C LYS A 104 7.62 -17.14 8.28
N GLU A 105 7.25 -17.06 9.56
CA GLU A 105 6.47 -15.95 10.11
C GLU A 105 7.21 -14.62 9.96
N LYS A 106 8.53 -14.61 10.22
CA LYS A 106 9.35 -13.43 9.99
C LYS A 106 9.35 -13.01 8.53
N ALA A 107 9.48 -13.95 7.59
CA ALA A 107 9.46 -13.64 6.16
C ALA A 107 8.11 -13.07 5.71
N VAL A 108 6.99 -13.56 6.26
CA VAL A 108 5.68 -12.93 6.05
C VAL A 108 5.63 -11.52 6.65
N GLY A 109 6.11 -11.34 7.88
CA GLY A 109 6.16 -10.04 8.53
C GLY A 109 6.95 -9.01 7.73
N GLU A 110 8.07 -9.41 7.13
CA GLU A 110 8.89 -8.55 6.26
C GLU A 110 8.13 -8.16 4.97
N LEU A 111 7.39 -9.10 4.37
CA LEU A 111 6.53 -8.82 3.22
C LEU A 111 5.42 -7.84 3.56
N ILE A 112 4.70 -8.07 4.67
CA ILE A 112 3.63 -7.18 5.12
C ILE A 112 4.16 -5.78 5.45
N LEU A 113 5.33 -5.69 6.07
CA LEU A 113 5.98 -4.41 6.36
C LEU A 113 6.31 -3.65 5.07
N ALA A 114 6.90 -4.30 4.07
CA ALA A 114 7.22 -3.68 2.78
C ALA A 114 5.95 -3.17 2.07
N ILE A 115 4.87 -3.96 2.07
CA ILE A 115 3.56 -3.54 1.53
C ILE A 115 3.03 -2.32 2.29
N ARG A 116 3.09 -2.36 3.62
CA ARG A 116 2.66 -1.25 4.47
C ARG A 116 3.44 0.01 4.14
N GLU A 117 4.76 -0.07 4.00
CA GLU A 117 5.63 1.06 3.67
C GLU A 117 5.30 1.68 2.31
N ASP A 118 4.98 0.87 1.29
CA ASP A 118 4.51 1.38 -0.01
C ASP A 118 3.18 2.12 0.11
N LEU A 119 2.24 1.60 0.90
CA LEU A 119 0.92 2.21 1.11
C LEU A 119 0.99 3.48 1.97
N ILE A 120 1.74 3.47 3.09
CA ILE A 120 1.84 4.61 4.01
C ILE A 120 2.89 5.64 3.61
N GLY A 121 3.66 5.42 2.55
CA GLY A 121 4.53 6.47 2.00
C GLY A 121 3.73 7.71 1.56
N ARG A 122 2.40 7.60 1.47
CA ARG A 122 1.45 8.62 1.03
C ARG A 122 0.54 8.99 2.21
N LYS A 123 0.27 10.29 2.39
CA LYS A 123 -0.52 10.87 3.52
C LYS A 123 -1.79 10.05 3.82
N PRO A 124 -2.25 9.97 5.08
CA PRO A 124 -1.85 10.81 6.22
C PRO A 124 -0.66 10.29 7.04
N LEU A 125 -0.40 8.99 7.01
CA LEU A 125 0.78 8.40 7.63
C LEU A 125 1.98 8.60 6.70
N LYS A 126 3.19 8.72 7.24
CA LYS A 126 4.43 8.86 6.43
C LYS A 126 5.53 7.89 6.85
N LYS A 127 5.41 7.33 8.05
CA LYS A 127 6.40 6.47 8.68
C LYS A 127 5.69 5.44 9.53
N THR A 128 6.26 4.24 9.60
CA THR A 128 5.88 3.19 10.54
C THR A 128 7.01 2.96 11.53
N ARG A 129 6.65 2.58 12.77
CA ARG A 129 7.60 2.07 13.76
C ARG A 129 7.43 0.56 13.98
N LEU A 130 6.44 -0.04 13.31
CA LEU A 130 6.22 -1.48 13.33
C LEU A 130 7.41 -2.18 12.68
N LYS A 131 7.79 -3.29 13.26
CA LYS A 131 8.81 -4.20 12.76
C LYS A 131 8.16 -5.46 12.19
N PRO A 132 8.88 -6.29 11.42
CA PRO A 132 8.36 -7.56 10.93
C PRO A 132 7.77 -8.43 12.04
N GLU A 133 8.39 -8.42 13.22
CA GLU A 133 8.00 -9.24 14.37
C GLU A 133 6.68 -8.79 15.04
N ASP A 134 6.21 -7.57 14.73
CA ASP A 134 4.93 -7.06 15.25
C ASP A 134 3.73 -7.65 14.48
N PHE A 135 3.95 -8.20 13.29
CA PHE A 135 2.91 -8.89 12.54
C PHE A 135 2.72 -10.30 13.09
N LYS A 136 1.54 -10.56 13.67
CA LYS A 136 1.23 -11.83 14.33
C LYS A 136 0.12 -12.60 13.61
N HIS A 137 0.35 -13.90 13.47
CA HIS A 137 -0.61 -14.84 12.93
C HIS A 137 -1.52 -15.34 14.06
N LEU A 138 -2.66 -14.67 14.26
CA LEU A 138 -3.64 -15.08 15.25
C LEU A 138 -4.62 -16.11 14.67
N LYS A 139 -4.93 -17.14 15.44
CA LYS A 139 -5.98 -18.12 15.11
C LYS A 139 -7.27 -17.74 15.84
N ALA A 140 -8.40 -17.85 15.16
CA ALA A 140 -9.70 -17.76 15.83
C ALA A 140 -9.88 -19.01 16.71
N THR A 141 -10.19 -18.81 17.98
CA THR A 141 -10.56 -19.88 18.92
C THR A 141 -12.02 -20.24 18.73
#